data_AF-A0A0Q6VAK9-F1
#
_entry.id   AF-A0A0Q6VAK9-F1
#
_cell.length_a   1.000
_cell.length_b   1.000
_cell.length_c   1.000
_cell.angle_alpha   90.00
_cell.angle_beta   90.00
_cell.angle_gamma   90.00
#
_symmetry.space_group_name_H-M   'P 1'
#
loop_
_entity.id
_entity.type
_entity.pdbx_description
1 polymer ?
#
loop_
_entity_poly.entity_id
_entity_poly.type
_entity_poly.pdbx_seq_one_letter_code
_entity_poly.pdbx_strand_id
1 'polypeptide(L)'
;MGCAVDERIAWPSGYVDRVVAHHDQWAWAEPFRTYAELLASSSALAEMAEAHLAHWHRMLSGVGDDAAVLVVSSGGSIEPVLVAAMPDDDHASWGSAFHHLEGARLSWDGHRFRSRQMIRRGRAPAPA
;
A
#
# COMPACT_ATOMS: atom_id res chain seq x y z
N MET A 1 -1.76 -25.91 -12.37
CA MET A 1 -2.72 -24.94 -12.97
C MET A 1 -2.03 -23.58 -12.97
N GLY A 2 -1.94 -22.93 -14.13
CA GLY A 2 -1.44 -21.56 -14.24
C GLY A 2 -2.61 -20.60 -14.43
N CYS A 3 -2.53 -19.42 -13.82
CA CYS A 3 -3.36 -18.28 -14.19
C CYS A 3 -2.83 -17.68 -15.51
N ALA A 4 -3.71 -17.01 -16.27
CA ALA A 4 -3.26 -16.11 -17.34
C ALA A 4 -2.46 -14.96 -16.68
N VAL A 5 -1.25 -14.73 -17.18
CA VAL A 5 -0.35 -13.69 -16.67
C VAL A 5 0.04 -12.82 -17.87
N ASP A 6 -0.43 -11.58 -17.88
CA ASP A 6 -0.10 -10.61 -18.93
C ASP A 6 1.36 -10.18 -18.85
N GLU A 7 1.91 -10.06 -17.63
CA GLU A 7 3.27 -9.57 -17.41
C GLU A 7 3.90 -10.13 -16.13
N ARG A 8 5.23 -10.30 -16.14
CA ARG A 8 6.04 -10.64 -14.96
C ARG A 8 7.20 -9.68 -14.86
N ILE A 9 7.40 -9.14 -13.67
CA ILE A 9 8.35 -8.06 -13.43
C ILE A 9 9.09 -8.32 -12.13
N ALA A 10 10.38 -8.01 -12.10
CA ALA A 10 11.14 -7.99 -10.87
C ALA A 10 10.72 -6.75 -10.05
N TRP A 11 10.01 -6.98 -8.95
CA TRP A 11 9.51 -5.92 -8.08
C TRP A 11 10.41 -5.78 -6.84
N PRO A 12 10.96 -4.59 -6.52
CA PRO A 12 11.74 -4.39 -5.30
C PRO A 12 11.01 -4.84 -4.03
N SER A 13 11.74 -5.46 -3.09
CA SER A 13 11.20 -5.88 -1.79
C SER A 13 10.81 -4.66 -0.95
N GLY A 14 9.63 -4.71 -0.32
CA GLY A 14 9.23 -3.71 0.67
C GLY A 14 9.97 -3.79 2.00
N TYR A 15 10.60 -4.94 2.27
CA TYR A 15 11.50 -5.13 3.41
C TYR A 15 12.88 -4.62 3.03
N VAL A 16 13.27 -3.51 3.64
CA VAL A 16 14.55 -2.85 3.41
C VAL A 16 15.40 -3.04 4.65
N ASP A 17 16.54 -3.73 4.48
CA ASP A 17 17.44 -4.06 5.58
C ASP A 17 17.82 -2.82 6.39
N ARG A 18 17.75 -2.94 7.73
CA ARG A 18 17.98 -1.86 8.71
C ARG A 18 17.01 -0.67 8.66
N VAL A 19 15.97 -0.72 7.83
CA VAL A 19 14.93 0.32 7.74
C VAL A 19 13.57 -0.22 8.18
N VAL A 20 13.13 -1.32 7.56
CA VAL A 20 11.89 -2.03 7.92
C VAL A 20 12.16 -3.52 7.83
N ALA A 21 12.23 -4.19 8.98
CA ALA A 21 12.35 -5.63 9.03
C ALA A 21 10.98 -6.30 8.80
N HIS A 22 11.02 -7.61 8.60
CA HIS A 22 9.82 -8.39 8.37
C HIS A 22 8.92 -8.36 9.60
N HIS A 23 7.67 -7.92 9.43
CA HIS A 23 6.63 -7.80 10.47
C HIS A 23 6.79 -6.66 11.49
N ASP A 24 7.76 -5.76 11.35
CA ASP A 24 7.89 -4.60 12.25
C ASP A 24 6.59 -3.79 12.33
N GLN A 25 5.88 -3.69 11.21
CA GLN A 25 4.64 -2.91 11.12
C GLN A 25 3.54 -3.39 12.07
N TRP A 26 3.57 -4.66 12.50
CA TRP A 26 2.59 -5.20 13.44
C TRP A 26 2.89 -4.83 14.90
N ALA A 27 4.12 -4.40 15.19
CA ALA A 27 4.52 -3.92 16.51
C ALA A 27 4.27 -2.41 16.69
N TRP A 28 4.08 -1.67 15.60
CA TRP A 28 3.88 -0.23 15.63
C TRP A 28 2.44 0.12 16.03
N ALA A 29 2.30 1.09 16.94
CA ALA A 29 0.98 1.62 17.33
C ALA A 29 0.30 2.38 16.18
N GLU A 30 1.08 3.11 15.37
CA GLU A 30 0.61 3.96 14.28
C GLU A 30 1.41 3.71 13.00
N PRO A 31 1.22 2.54 12.35
CA PRO A 31 2.14 2.07 11.33
C PRO A 31 2.21 2.97 10.11
N PHE A 32 1.11 3.59 9.69
CA PHE A 32 1.12 4.49 8.53
C PHE A 32 1.84 5.80 8.82
N ARG A 33 1.73 6.35 10.04
CA ARG A 33 2.53 7.49 10.48
C ARG A 33 4.02 7.12 10.50
N THR A 34 4.36 5.96 11.05
CA THR A 34 5.74 5.46 11.04
C THR A 34 6.27 5.31 9.62
N TYR A 35 5.49 4.78 8.67
CA TYR A 35 5.91 4.72 7.27
C TYR A 35 6.12 6.11 6.65
N ALA A 36 5.29 7.10 6.96
CA ALA A 36 5.48 8.47 6.47
C ALA A 36 6.82 9.04 6.96
N GLU A 37 7.15 8.84 8.25
CA GLU A 37 8.44 9.24 8.84
C GLU A 37 9.62 8.49 8.20
N LEU A 38 9.47 7.19 7.93
CA LEU A 38 10.50 6.38 7.29
C LEU A 38 10.72 6.74 5.81
N LEU A 39 9.65 7.04 5.07
CA LEU A 39 9.73 7.50 3.68
C LEU A 39 10.44 8.84 3.58
N ALA A 40 10.27 9.72 4.58
CA ALA A 40 10.97 11.00 4.64
C ALA A 40 12.46 10.87 5.03
N SER A 41 12.84 9.79 5.72
CA SER A 41 14.18 9.60 6.29
C SER A 41 15.05 8.55 5.60
N SER A 42 14.46 7.71 4.73
CA SER A 42 15.14 6.60 4.05
C SER A 42 14.94 6.65 2.54
N SER A 43 16.01 7.00 1.81
CA SER A 43 16.00 6.99 0.33
C SER A 43 15.71 5.60 -0.23
N ALA A 44 16.21 4.54 0.40
CA ALA A 44 15.98 3.17 -0.06
C ALA A 44 14.50 2.77 0.02
N LEU A 45 13.79 3.17 1.08
CA LEU A 45 12.36 2.92 1.21
C LEU A 45 11.55 3.81 0.24
N ALA A 46 11.96 5.07 0.08
CA ALA A 46 11.33 5.99 -0.87
C ALA A 46 11.45 5.49 -2.32
N GLU A 47 12.65 5.12 -2.78
CA GLU A 47 12.90 4.57 -4.12
C GLU A 47 12.09 3.29 -4.37
N MET A 48 12.00 2.42 -3.37
CA MET A 48 11.15 1.23 -3.42
C MET A 48 9.67 1.63 -3.59
N ALA A 49 9.16 2.52 -2.74
CA ALA A 49 7.77 2.94 -2.79
C ALA A 49 7.43 3.63 -4.12
N GLU A 50 8.32 4.47 -4.63
CA GLU A 50 8.21 5.14 -5.93
C GLU A 50 8.17 4.14 -7.08
N ALA A 51 9.04 3.11 -7.07
CA ALA A 51 9.04 2.07 -8.10
C ALA A 51 7.71 1.30 -8.14
N HIS A 52 7.14 0.99 -6.96
CA HIS A 52 5.82 0.37 -6.86
C HIS A 52 4.70 1.31 -7.31
N LEU A 53 4.74 2.57 -6.89
CA LEU A 53 3.73 3.58 -7.21
C LEU A 53 3.70 3.91 -8.71
N ALA A 54 4.86 4.00 -9.35
CA ALA A 54 4.99 4.13 -10.80
C ALA A 54 4.28 2.97 -11.52
N HIS A 55 4.31 1.77 -10.93
CA HIS A 55 3.60 0.61 -11.44
C HIS A 55 2.08 0.75 -11.31
N TRP A 56 1.60 1.30 -10.20
CA TRP A 56 0.18 1.58 -10.01
C TRP A 56 -0.33 2.59 -11.04
N HIS A 57 0.42 3.67 -11.27
CA HIS A 57 0.11 4.65 -12.31
C HIS A 57 0.06 4.02 -13.70
N ARG A 58 1.02 3.16 -14.05
CA ARG A 58 1.04 2.47 -15.35
C ARG A 58 -0.19 1.57 -15.54
N MET A 59 -0.61 0.84 -14.50
CA MET A 59 -1.82 0.01 -14.57
C MET A 59 -3.07 0.87 -14.72
N LEU A 60 -3.18 1.99 -13.99
CA LEU A 60 -4.32 2.90 -14.09
C LEU A 60 -4.42 3.55 -15.48
N SER A 61 -3.29 3.94 -16.07
CA SER A 61 -3.25 4.48 -17.44
C SER A 61 -3.58 3.44 -18.53
N GLY A 62 -3.57 2.15 -18.19
CA GLY A 62 -3.87 1.05 -19.11
C GLY A 62 -5.32 0.58 -19.10
N VAL A 63 -6.15 1.10 -18.18
CA VAL A 63 -7.57 0.73 -18.06
C VAL A 63 -8.46 1.92 -18.43
N GLY A 64 -9.69 1.65 -18.89
CA GLY A 64 -10.65 2.71 -19.22
C GLY A 64 -11.22 3.39 -17.96
N ASP A 65 -11.88 4.54 -18.14
CA ASP A 65 -12.39 5.39 -17.05
C ASP A 65 -13.39 4.66 -16.11
N ASP A 66 -14.13 3.68 -16.64
CA ASP A 66 -15.11 2.88 -15.88
C ASP A 66 -14.51 1.59 -15.28
N ALA A 67 -13.19 1.41 -15.36
CA ALA A 67 -12.50 0.22 -14.87
C ALA A 67 -11.77 0.47 -13.54
N ALA A 68 -11.29 -0.62 -12.92
CA ALA A 68 -10.54 -0.57 -11.68
C ALA A 68 -9.33 -1.50 -11.74
N VAL A 69 -8.28 -1.11 -11.01
CA VAL A 69 -7.08 -1.93 -10.79
C VAL A 69 -7.13 -2.52 -9.39
N LEU A 70 -6.86 -3.81 -9.25
CA LEU A 70 -6.69 -4.48 -7.96
C LEU A 70 -5.22 -4.85 -7.77
N VAL A 71 -4.61 -4.35 -6.70
CA VAL A 71 -3.26 -4.71 -6.28
C VAL A 71 -3.35 -5.61 -5.06
N VAL A 72 -2.77 -6.81 -5.15
CA VAL A 72 -2.67 -7.77 -4.04
C VAL A 72 -1.21 -7.97 -3.71
N SER A 73 -0.80 -7.66 -2.48
CA SER A 73 0.58 -7.73 -2.03
C SER A 73 0.68 -7.99 -0.52
N SER A 74 1.90 -8.04 0.00
CA SER A 74 2.18 -8.14 1.44
C SER A 74 2.06 -6.77 2.12
N GLY A 75 1.76 -6.76 3.43
CA GLY A 75 1.62 -5.52 4.22
C GLY A 75 2.85 -4.61 4.11
N GLY A 76 4.05 -5.18 4.30
CA GLY A 76 5.32 -4.45 4.20
C GLY A 76 5.66 -3.89 2.82
N SER A 77 4.90 -4.27 1.78
CA SER A 77 5.01 -3.67 0.45
C SER A 77 3.86 -2.72 0.15
N ILE A 78 2.62 -3.08 0.45
CA ILE A 78 1.46 -2.27 0.05
C ILE A 78 1.25 -1.03 0.93
N GLU A 79 1.59 -1.11 2.22
CA GLU A 79 1.39 -0.03 3.19
C GLU A 79 2.30 1.19 2.94
N PRO A 80 3.63 1.06 2.75
CA PRO A 80 4.47 2.22 2.43
C PRO A 80 4.10 2.84 1.09
N VAL A 81 3.69 2.03 0.10
CA VAL A 81 3.27 2.54 -1.22
C VAL A 81 1.94 3.29 -1.12
N LEU A 82 1.03 2.82 -0.27
CA LEU A 82 -0.22 3.53 0.03
C LEU A 82 0.05 4.90 0.67
N VAL A 83 1.01 4.99 1.60
CA VAL A 83 1.44 6.26 2.20
C VAL A 83 2.06 7.17 1.14
N ALA A 84 2.96 6.65 0.29
CA ALA A 84 3.56 7.41 -0.81
C ALA A 84 2.52 7.89 -1.84
N ALA A 85 1.45 7.14 -2.07
CA ALA A 85 0.35 7.52 -2.97
C ALA A 85 -0.49 8.70 -2.43
N MET A 86 -0.48 8.91 -1.10
CA MET A 86 -1.28 9.92 -0.41
C MET A 86 -0.40 10.67 0.63
N PRO A 87 0.64 11.40 0.19
CA PRO A 87 1.67 11.93 1.09
C PRO A 87 1.17 13.03 2.04
N ASP A 88 0.10 13.74 1.66
CA ASP A 88 -0.45 14.86 2.42
C ASP A 88 -1.64 14.47 3.34
N ASP A 89 -1.97 13.18 3.42
CA ASP A 89 -3.11 12.70 4.20
C ASP A 89 -2.74 12.53 5.69
N ASP A 90 -3.74 12.48 6.58
CA ASP A 90 -3.50 12.27 8.01
C ASP A 90 -3.25 10.79 8.30
N HIS A 91 -2.01 10.34 8.14
CA HIS A 91 -1.62 8.94 8.33
C HIS A 91 -1.81 8.43 9.76
N ALA A 92 -1.88 9.31 10.77
CA ALA A 92 -2.15 8.88 12.16
C ALA A 92 -3.59 8.38 12.31
N SER A 93 -4.53 8.95 11.55
CA SER A 93 -5.95 8.54 11.56
C SER A 93 -6.24 7.21 10.86
N TRP A 94 -5.25 6.60 10.19
CA TRP A 94 -5.46 5.45 9.30
C TRP A 94 -5.59 4.11 10.04
N GLY A 95 -5.30 4.08 11.34
CA GLY A 95 -5.44 2.93 12.22
C GLY A 95 -4.28 1.94 12.13
N SER A 96 -4.54 0.68 12.49
CA SER A 96 -3.52 -0.38 12.55
C SER A 96 -3.05 -0.86 11.18
N ALA A 97 -1.98 -1.63 11.13
CA ALA A 97 -1.52 -2.31 9.92
C ALA A 97 -2.64 -3.18 9.33
N PHE A 98 -2.58 -3.45 8.03
CA PHE A 98 -3.56 -4.31 7.38
C PHE A 98 -3.42 -5.75 7.84
N HIS A 99 -4.56 -6.34 8.23
CA HIS A 99 -4.69 -7.79 8.32
C HIS A 99 -5.01 -8.41 6.96
N HIS A 100 -5.05 -9.74 6.91
CA HIS A 100 -5.50 -10.46 5.73
C HIS A 100 -6.88 -9.97 5.27
N LEU A 101 -7.00 -9.72 3.97
CA LEU A 101 -8.21 -9.23 3.30
C LEU A 101 -8.65 -7.82 3.74
N GLU A 102 -7.74 -7.05 4.33
CA GLU A 102 -7.89 -5.61 4.52
C GLU A 102 -7.08 -4.84 3.46
N GLY A 103 -7.41 -3.57 3.30
CA GLY A 103 -6.71 -2.70 2.35
C GLY A 103 -7.33 -1.31 2.28
N ALA A 104 -7.12 -0.63 1.16
CA ALA A 104 -7.73 0.66 0.89
C ALA A 104 -8.28 0.71 -0.54
N ARG A 105 -9.39 1.41 -0.73
CA ARG A 105 -9.85 1.85 -2.04
C ARG A 105 -9.41 3.29 -2.25
N LEU A 106 -8.72 3.55 -3.36
CA LEU A 106 -8.31 4.88 -3.77
C LEU A 106 -9.17 5.38 -4.92
N SER A 107 -9.39 6.69 -4.99
CA SER A 107 -9.88 7.36 -6.20
C SER A 107 -8.74 8.01 -6.96
N TRP A 108 -8.80 7.95 -8.29
CA TRP A 108 -7.81 8.46 -9.22
C TRP A 108 -8.49 9.44 -10.18
N ASP A 109 -7.87 10.59 -10.45
CA ASP A 109 -8.43 11.63 -11.34
C ASP A 109 -7.72 11.75 -12.70
N GLY A 110 -6.84 10.80 -13.02
CA GLY A 110 -5.97 10.87 -14.21
C GLY A 110 -4.56 11.37 -13.91
N HIS A 111 -4.33 12.04 -12.77
CA HIS A 111 -3.05 12.64 -12.42
C HIS A 111 -2.56 12.33 -11.01
N ARG A 112 -3.47 12.26 -10.03
CA ARG A 112 -3.14 11.96 -8.62
C ARG A 112 -4.27 11.21 -7.92
N PHE A 113 -3.92 10.53 -6.83
CA PHE A 113 -4.91 9.96 -5.94
C PHE A 113 -5.61 11.07 -5.15
N ARG A 114 -6.93 10.95 -4.95
CA ARG A 114 -7.76 12.03 -4.39
C ARG A 114 -8.43 11.69 -3.08
N SER A 115 -8.80 10.44 -2.89
CA SER A 115 -9.42 9.98 -1.66
C SER A 115 -9.05 8.54 -1.40
N ARG A 116 -9.16 8.18 -0.12
CA ARG A 116 -8.86 6.85 0.40
C ARG A 116 -10.01 6.41 1.30
N GLN A 117 -10.49 5.21 1.08
CA GLN A 117 -11.40 4.52 1.98
C GLN A 117 -10.70 3.27 2.53
N MET A 118 -10.49 3.21 3.84
CA MET A 118 -9.96 2.00 4.47
C MET A 118 -11.02 0.89 4.45
N ILE A 119 -10.62 -0.28 3.98
CA ILE A 119 -11.41 -1.51 4.00
C ILE A 119 -10.86 -2.37 5.12
N ARG A 120 -11.63 -2.50 6.19
CA ARG A 120 -11.28 -3.30 7.36
C ARG A 120 -12.27 -4.43 7.52
N ARG A 121 -11.82 -5.55 8.10
CA ARG A 121 -12.75 -6.61 8.47
C ARG A 121 -13.58 -6.11 9.64
N GLY A 122 -14.91 -6.03 9.46
CA GLY A 122 -15.82 -5.89 10.59
C GLY A 122 -15.53 -7.02 11.57
N ARG A 123 -15.29 -6.69 12.85
CA ARG A 123 -15.15 -7.70 13.90
C ARG A 123 -16.43 -8.54 13.90
N ALA A 124 -16.32 -9.81 13.52
CA ALA A 124 -17.42 -10.74 13.80
C ALA A 124 -17.62 -10.74 15.32
N PRO A 125 -18.87 -10.64 15.82
CA PRO A 125 -19.10 -10.81 17.26
C PRO A 125 -18.49 -12.15 17.70
N ALA A 126 -17.84 -12.16 18.87
CA ALA A 126 -17.33 -13.40 19.43
C ALA A 126 -18.49 -14.40 19.54
N PRO A 127 -18.28 -15.70 19.22
CA PRO A 127 -19.28 -16.71 19.53
C PRO A 127 -19.55 -16.64 21.03
N ALA A 128 -20.84 -16.62 21.39
CA ALA A 128 -21.33 -16.61 22.76
C ALA A 128 -20.87 -17.86 23.54
#